data_AF-A0AAV0RIP5-F1
#
_entry.id   AF-A0AAV0RIP5-F1
#
_cell.length_a   1.000
_cell.length_b   1.000
_cell.length_c   1.000
_cell.angle_alpha   90.00
_cell.angle_beta   90.00
_cell.angle_gamma   90.00
#
_symmetry.space_group_name_H-M   'P 1'
#
loop_
_entity.id
_entity.type
_entity.pdbx_description
1 polymer ?
#
loop_
_entity_poly.entity_id
_entity_poly.type
_entity_poly.pdbx_seq_one_letter_code
_entity_poly.pdbx_strand_id
1 'polypeptide(L)'
;MTASSSKLVVATTIAAFLLLLLVMNSPVDAHEKFHKGVGVTYDARSLIINGKRELLFSGSIHYPRSTADMWPKLLEDAKRGGINVIQTYVFWNIHEPEEGKVMFILMD
;
A
#
# COMPACT_ATOMS: atom_id res chain seq x y z
N MET A 1 -27.72 -39.26 44.07
CA MET A 1 -28.40 -38.41 43.06
C MET A 1 -27.46 -37.29 42.58
N THR A 2 -26.29 -37.59 42.00
CA THR A 2 -25.27 -36.56 41.65
C THR A 2 -24.73 -36.66 40.22
N ALA A 3 -25.20 -37.62 39.41
CA ALA A 3 -24.69 -37.85 38.05
C ALA A 3 -25.28 -36.92 36.97
N SER A 4 -26.30 -36.12 37.32
CA SER A 4 -27.01 -35.24 36.36
C SER A 4 -26.34 -33.87 36.22
N SER A 5 -25.83 -33.30 37.31
CA SER A 5 -25.19 -31.98 37.36
C SER A 5 -23.84 -31.95 36.63
N SER A 6 -23.04 -33.02 36.71
CA SER A 6 -21.73 -33.09 36.03
C SER A 6 -21.87 -33.11 34.50
N LYS A 7 -22.89 -33.78 33.98
CA LYS A 7 -23.19 -33.83 32.54
C LYS A 7 -23.65 -32.46 32.01
N LEU A 8 -24.39 -31.72 32.83
CA LEU A 8 -24.84 -30.37 32.49
C LEU A 8 -23.69 -29.36 32.45
N VAL A 9 -22.74 -29.45 33.39
CA VAL A 9 -21.53 -28.60 33.40
C VAL A 9 -20.64 -28.87 32.19
N VAL A 10 -20.46 -30.14 31.81
CA VAL A 10 -19.69 -30.51 30.61
C VAL A 10 -20.40 -30.05 29.32
N ALA A 11 -21.71 -30.20 29.23
CA ALA A 11 -22.48 -29.75 28.06
C ALA A 11 -22.43 -28.22 27.89
N THR A 12 -22.52 -27.47 28.98
CA THR A 12 -22.48 -26.00 28.96
C THR A 12 -21.09 -25.45 28.63
N THR A 13 -20.02 -26.10 29.11
CA THR A 13 -18.65 -25.72 28.73
C THR A 13 -18.34 -26.01 27.27
N ILE A 14 -18.78 -27.16 26.73
CA ILE A 14 -18.65 -27.46 25.30
C ILE A 14 -19.42 -26.46 24.45
N ALA A 15 -20.68 -26.15 24.82
CA ALA A 15 -21.49 -25.18 24.09
C ALA A 15 -20.88 -23.77 24.09
N ALA A 16 -20.33 -23.32 25.22
CA ALA A 16 -19.63 -22.04 25.32
C ALA A 16 -18.36 -22.00 24.46
N PHE A 17 -17.60 -23.10 24.42
CA PHE A 17 -16.39 -23.21 23.61
C PHE A 17 -16.70 -23.22 22.11
N LEU A 18 -17.76 -23.92 21.69
CA LEU A 18 -18.25 -23.92 20.31
C LEU A 18 -18.78 -22.55 19.90
N LEU A 19 -19.49 -21.85 20.78
CA LEU A 19 -19.95 -20.48 20.53
C LEU A 19 -18.77 -19.52 20.40
N LEU A 20 -17.73 -19.66 21.24
CA LEU A 20 -16.51 -18.88 21.14
C LEU A 20 -15.77 -19.14 19.82
N LEU A 21 -15.64 -20.41 19.41
CA LEU A 21 -15.05 -20.78 18.12
C LEU A 21 -15.87 -20.24 16.94
N LEU A 22 -17.20 -20.21 17.06
CA LEU A 22 -18.08 -19.63 16.04
C LEU A 22 -17.92 -18.11 15.96
N VAL A 23 -17.75 -17.42 17.09
CA VAL A 23 -17.48 -15.97 17.13
C VAL A 23 -16.08 -15.67 16.60
N MET A 24 -15.07 -16.45 16.96
CA MET A 24 -13.69 -16.30 16.48
C MET A 24 -13.56 -16.55 14.96
N ASN A 25 -14.38 -17.45 14.40
CA ASN A 25 -14.46 -17.71 12.96
C ASN A 25 -15.65 -17.02 12.28
N SER A 26 -16.37 -16.16 13.01
CA SER A 26 -17.47 -15.43 12.41
C SER A 26 -16.88 -14.45 11.39
N PRO A 27 -17.45 -14.36 10.18
CA PRO A 27 -16.96 -13.45 9.17
C PRO A 27 -17.42 -12.02 9.50
N VAL A 28 -17.01 -11.49 10.65
CA VAL A 28 -17.31 -10.11 11.08
C VAL A 28 -16.69 -9.08 10.13
N ASP A 29 -15.74 -9.49 9.29
CA ASP A 29 -15.12 -8.64 8.26
C ASP A 29 -15.36 -9.12 6.82
N ALA A 30 -16.35 -9.98 6.54
CA ALA A 30 -16.65 -10.40 5.15
C ALA A 30 -17.55 -9.42 4.37
N HIS A 31 -17.83 -8.24 4.91
CA HIS A 31 -18.61 -7.20 4.23
C HIS A 31 -17.84 -5.89 4.00
N GLU A 32 -16.53 -5.98 3.73
CA GLU A 32 -15.78 -4.91 3.09
C GLU A 32 -14.91 -5.41 1.91
N LYS A 33 -15.45 -6.35 1.12
CA LYS A 33 -14.98 -6.53 -0.28
C LYS A 33 -15.53 -5.41 -1.17
N PHE A 34 -15.26 -4.17 -0.81
CA PHE A 34 -15.31 -3.06 -1.75
C PHE A 34 -13.93 -2.92 -2.37
N HIS A 35 -13.88 -2.61 -3.66
CA HIS A 35 -12.69 -2.22 -4.41
C HIS A 35 -12.09 -0.89 -3.87
N LYS A 36 -11.67 -0.85 -2.59
CA LYS A 36 -11.38 0.37 -1.80
C LYS A 36 -9.90 0.78 -1.78
N GLY A 37 -9.12 0.33 -2.75
CA GLY A 37 -7.65 0.46 -2.73
C GLY A 37 -7.03 1.01 -4.02
N VAL A 38 -7.70 1.91 -4.74
CA VAL A 38 -7.11 2.59 -5.92
C VAL A 38 -7.27 4.10 -5.72
N GLY A 39 -6.40 4.70 -4.91
CA GLY A 39 -6.52 6.13 -4.65
C GLY A 39 -5.50 6.66 -3.66
N VAL A 40 -5.11 7.92 -3.87
CA VAL A 40 -4.30 8.70 -2.93
C VAL A 40 -5.23 9.65 -2.19
N THR A 41 -5.27 9.53 -0.88
CA THR A 41 -6.02 10.43 0.02
C THR A 41 -5.10 10.88 1.16
N TYR A 42 -5.57 11.75 2.05
CA TYR A 42 -4.80 12.19 3.21
C TYR A 42 -5.72 12.54 4.38
N ASP A 43 -5.14 12.60 5.57
CA ASP A 43 -5.74 13.23 6.74
C ASP A 43 -4.70 14.06 7.50
N ALA A 44 -5.05 14.50 8.71
CA ALA A 44 -4.17 15.33 9.54
C ALA A 44 -2.82 14.68 9.92
N ARG A 45 -2.62 13.38 9.66
CA ARG A 45 -1.42 12.64 10.05
C ARG A 45 -0.59 12.16 8.86
N SER A 46 -1.22 11.73 7.78
CA SER A 46 -0.47 11.10 6.69
C SER A 46 -1.19 11.12 5.35
N LEU A 47 -0.43 10.82 4.30
CA LEU A 47 -0.98 10.31 3.06
C LEU A 47 -1.44 8.86 3.27
N ILE A 48 -2.49 8.48 2.56
CA ILE A 48 -3.09 7.15 2.54
C ILE A 48 -3.12 6.71 1.08
N ILE A 49 -2.28 5.74 0.75
CA ILE A 49 -2.16 5.17 -0.60
C ILE A 49 -2.81 3.79 -0.58
N ASN A 50 -3.85 3.62 -1.39
CA ASN A 50 -4.57 2.34 -1.50
C ASN A 50 -5.05 1.80 -0.15
N GLY A 51 -5.57 2.69 0.71
CA GLY A 51 -6.06 2.36 2.05
C GLY A 51 -4.99 2.20 3.12
N LYS A 52 -3.69 2.22 2.76
CA LYS A 52 -2.58 2.10 3.70
C LYS A 52 -1.96 3.47 3.99
N ARG A 53 -1.74 3.78 5.27
CA ARG A 53 -0.97 4.97 5.67
C ARG A 53 0.48 4.79 5.27
N GLU A 54 1.03 5.77 4.56
CA GLU A 54 2.41 5.75 4.12
C GLU A 54 3.12 7.03 4.60
N LEU A 55 4.32 6.85 5.15
CA LEU A 55 5.27 7.94 5.35
C LEU A 55 6.14 8.03 4.10
N LEU A 56 6.08 9.15 3.39
CA LEU A 56 6.84 9.32 2.15
C LEU A 56 8.24 9.86 2.45
N PHE A 57 9.25 9.05 2.13
CA PHE A 57 10.64 9.47 2.05
C PHE A 57 10.97 9.66 0.58
N SER A 58 11.04 10.91 0.16
CA SER A 58 11.23 11.29 -1.25
C SER A 58 12.70 11.54 -1.59
N GLY A 59 13.14 11.04 -2.75
CA GLY A 59 14.45 11.33 -3.34
C GLY A 59 14.32 12.01 -4.70
N SER A 60 15.22 12.95 -5.01
CA SER A 60 15.20 13.63 -6.31
C SER A 60 16.05 12.89 -7.33
N ILE A 61 15.44 12.49 -8.45
CA ILE A 61 16.16 11.99 -9.63
C ILE A 61 15.61 12.74 -10.84
N HIS A 62 16.45 13.56 -11.48
CA HIS A 62 16.07 14.30 -12.68
C HIS A 62 16.54 13.52 -13.91
N TYR A 63 15.61 12.84 -14.59
CA TYR A 63 15.94 11.92 -15.67
C TYR A 63 16.85 12.52 -16.76
N PRO A 64 16.77 13.81 -17.17
CA PRO A 64 17.68 14.35 -18.20
C PRO A 64 19.13 14.54 -17.74
N ARG A 65 19.41 14.38 -16.44
CA ARG A 65 20.77 14.52 -15.88
C ARG A 65 21.52 13.18 -15.82
N SER A 66 20.94 12.11 -16.36
CA SER A 66 21.52 10.77 -16.44
C SER A 66 21.02 10.08 -17.71
N THR A 67 21.80 9.18 -18.31
CA THR A 67 21.34 8.40 -19.46
C THR A 67 20.26 7.40 -19.06
N ALA A 68 19.42 6.96 -20.01
CA ALA A 68 18.36 5.98 -19.74
C ALA A 68 18.91 4.68 -19.13
N ASP A 69 20.06 4.20 -19.62
CA ASP A 69 20.76 3.02 -19.10
C ASP A 69 21.11 3.13 -17.61
N MET A 70 21.31 4.35 -17.08
CA MET A 70 21.62 4.56 -15.66
C MET A 70 20.36 4.49 -14.78
N TRP A 71 19.17 4.78 -15.31
CA TRP A 71 17.96 4.93 -14.49
C TRP A 71 17.62 3.69 -13.66
N PRO A 72 17.68 2.44 -14.19
CA PRO A 72 17.40 1.26 -13.38
C PRO A 72 18.28 1.18 -12.14
N LYS A 73 19.59 1.44 -12.28
CA LYS A 73 20.54 1.42 -11.17
C LYS A 73 20.26 2.52 -10.15
N LEU A 74 19.97 3.73 -10.61
CA LEU A 74 19.65 4.88 -9.75
C LEU A 74 18.38 4.63 -8.93
N LEU A 75 17.33 4.08 -9.55
CA LEU A 75 16.08 3.72 -8.88
C LEU A 75 16.27 2.59 -7.87
N GLU A 76 17.07 1.59 -8.21
CA GLU A 76 17.44 0.50 -7.30
C GLU A 76 18.20 1.02 -6.07
N ASP A 77 19.18 1.90 -6.29
CA ASP A 77 19.95 2.50 -5.20
C ASP A 77 19.11 3.39 -4.29
N ALA A 78 18.19 4.18 -4.84
CA ALA A 78 17.25 4.96 -4.06
C ALA A 78 16.37 4.05 -3.17
N LYS A 79 15.80 3.00 -3.76
CA LYS A 79 14.98 2.03 -3.04
C LYS A 79 15.77 1.31 -1.94
N ARG A 80 17.00 0.88 -2.24
CA ARG A 80 17.92 0.26 -1.26
C ARG A 80 18.33 1.24 -0.15
N GLY A 81 18.40 2.52 -0.46
CA GLY A 81 18.61 3.61 0.50
C GLY A 81 17.39 3.95 1.37
N GLY A 82 16.25 3.26 1.20
CA GLY A 82 15.04 3.45 2.00
C GLY A 82 14.07 4.50 1.45
N ILE A 83 14.32 5.03 0.25
CA ILE A 83 13.44 5.97 -0.43
C ILE A 83 12.27 5.19 -1.05
N ASN A 84 11.04 5.63 -0.78
CA ASN A 84 9.82 5.00 -1.32
C ASN A 84 9.08 5.89 -2.32
N VAL A 85 9.56 7.11 -2.56
CA VAL A 85 9.04 8.04 -3.57
C VAL A 85 10.18 8.69 -4.33
N ILE A 86 10.07 8.77 -5.65
CA ILE A 86 10.95 9.59 -6.47
C ILE A 86 10.21 10.85 -6.88
N GLN A 87 10.85 11.99 -6.70
CA GLN A 87 10.43 13.25 -7.31
C GLN A 87 11.36 13.61 -8.46
N THR A 88 10.78 14.15 -9.54
CA THR A 88 11.51 14.51 -10.75
C THR A 88 10.94 15.78 -11.36
N TYR A 89 11.79 16.57 -12.01
CA TYR A 89 11.37 17.68 -12.84
C TYR A 89 11.21 17.23 -14.29
N VAL A 90 10.23 17.82 -14.97
CA VAL A 90 10.11 17.80 -16.43
C VAL A 90 10.67 19.10 -16.96
N PHE A 91 11.72 19.01 -17.76
CA PHE A 91 12.45 20.17 -18.26
C PHE A 91 11.82 20.63 -19.58
N TRP A 92 10.97 21.65 -19.53
CA TRP A 92 10.22 22.15 -20.70
C TRP A 92 11.13 22.45 -21.89
N ASN A 93 12.24 23.15 -21.65
CA ASN A 93 13.20 23.53 -22.69
C ASN A 93 13.83 22.36 -23.47
N ILE A 94 13.84 21.16 -22.88
CA ILE A 94 14.31 19.94 -23.55
C ILE A 94 13.19 19.32 -24.40
N HIS A 95 11.94 19.46 -23.94
CA HIS A 95 10.76 18.92 -24.62
C HIS A 95 10.15 19.84 -25.67
N GLU A 96 10.38 21.14 -25.59
CA GLU A 96 9.98 22.10 -26.61
C GLU A 96 11.12 23.13 -26.79
N PRO A 97 12.20 22.76 -27.52
CA PRO A 97 13.29 23.68 -27.81
C PRO A 97 12.88 24.81 -28.75
N GLU A 98 11.87 24.57 -29.59
CA GLU A 98 11.26 25.53 -30.50
C GLU A 98 9.75 25.57 -30.23
N GLU A 99 9.17 26.76 -30.13
CA GLU A 99 7.76 26.97 -29.83
C GLU A 99 6.85 26.17 -30.78
N GLY A 100 5.92 25.40 -30.21
CA GLY A 100 5.01 24.53 -30.93
C GLY A 100 5.61 23.19 -31.38
N LYS A 101 6.90 22.94 -31.17
CA LYS A 101 7.58 21.68 -31.57
C LYS A 101 7.93 20.82 -30.35
N VAL A 102 6.90 20.12 -29.85
CA VAL A 102 7.05 19.21 -28.71
C VAL A 102 7.70 17.88 -29.14
N MET A 103 8.73 17.45 -28.41
CA MET A 103 9.42 16.19 -28.59
C MET A 103 9.52 15.41 -27.28
N PHE A 104 9.03 14.18 -27.28
CA PHE A 104 9.24 13.21 -26.22
C PHE A 104 10.25 12.18 -26.72
N ILE A 105 11.53 12.46 -26.51
CA ILE A 105 12.60 11.52 -26.84
C ILE A 105 12.51 10.40 -25.81
N LEU A 106 12.11 9.20 -26.25
CA LEU A 106 12.46 7.99 -25.51
C LEU A 106 13.98 7.88 -25.65
N MET A 107 14.71 8.20 -24.59
CA MET A 107 16.16 8.01 -24.56
C MET A 107 16.41 6.50 -24.63
N ASP A 108 16.73 5.99 -25.81
CA ASP A 108 17.17 4.62 -26.08
C ASP A 108 18.70 4.47 -26.02
#